data_AF-S6T4E3-F1
#
_entry.id   AF-S6T4E3-F1
#
_cell.length_a   1.000
_cell.length_b   1.000
_cell.length_c   1.000
_cell.angle_alpha   90.00
_cell.angle_beta   90.00
_cell.angle_gamma   90.00
#
_symmetry.space_group_name_H-M   'P 1'
#
loop_
_entity.id
_entity.type
_entity.pdbx_description
1 polymer ?
#
loop_
_entity_poly.entity_id
_entity_poly.type
_entity_poly.pdbx_seq_one_letter_code
_entity_poly.pdbx_strand_id
1 'polypeptide(L)'
;VGLAAKNAILIVEFAKHLQEQGKSLHEATLMAARQRLRPILMTSLAFMFGVLPLAISSGAGSAGRQAIGTGVLGGMFSATLLGIFLVPLFFVEVRRRFSRASHSAPAVPSTSAGEA
;
A
#
# COMPACT_ATOMS: atom_id res chain seq x y z
N VAL A 1 14.06 0.25 -2.12
CA VAL A 1 13.29 1.46 -1.77
C VAL A 1 12.31 1.87 -2.87
N GLY A 2 12.76 2.15 -4.11
CA GLY A 2 11.86 2.59 -5.19
C GLY A 2 10.70 1.64 -5.51
N LEU A 3 10.93 0.31 -5.57
CA LEU A 3 9.86 -0.67 -5.79
C LEU A 3 8.80 -0.63 -4.67
N ALA A 4 9.23 -0.52 -3.42
CA ALA A 4 8.32 -0.42 -2.28
C ALA A 4 7.47 0.87 -2.34
N ALA A 5 8.11 2.01 -2.68
CA ALA A 5 7.42 3.28 -2.83
C ALA A 5 6.37 3.25 -3.97
N LYS A 6 6.72 2.68 -5.12
CA LYS A 6 5.80 2.47 -6.25
C LYS A 6 4.59 1.63 -5.84
N ASN A 7 4.83 0.54 -5.12
CA ASN A 7 3.76 -0.35 -4.66
C ASN A 7 2.84 0.36 -3.65
N ALA A 8 3.41 1.18 -2.76
CA ALA A 8 2.65 1.94 -1.78
C ALA A 8 1.79 3.06 -2.41
N ILE A 9 2.36 3.86 -3.32
CA ILE A 9 1.64 4.97 -3.95
C ILE A 9 0.44 4.46 -4.76
N LEU A 10 0.60 3.33 -5.46
CA LEU A 10 -0.48 2.72 -6.24
C LEU A 10 -1.66 2.23 -5.40
N ILE A 11 -1.46 1.89 -4.12
CA ILE A 11 -2.55 1.54 -3.19
C ILE A 11 -3.24 2.83 -2.72
N VAL A 12 -2.46 3.81 -2.28
CA VAL A 12 -2.97 5.08 -1.75
C VAL A 12 -3.77 5.85 -2.78
N GLU A 13 -3.24 5.97 -4.00
CA GLU A 13 -3.89 6.66 -5.11
C GLU A 13 -5.22 6.00 -5.48
N PHE A 14 -5.26 4.67 -5.53
CA PHE A 14 -6.48 3.93 -5.87
C PHE A 14 -7.52 4.01 -4.75
N ALA A 15 -7.09 3.97 -3.49
CA ALA A 15 -7.96 4.16 -2.34
C ALA A 15 -8.54 5.58 -2.30
N LYS A 16 -7.72 6.59 -2.60
CA LYS A 16 -8.16 7.99 -2.72
C LYS A 16 -9.19 8.14 -3.84
N HIS A 17 -8.92 7.59 -5.02
CA HIS A 17 -9.84 7.63 -6.15
C HIS A 17 -11.19 6.97 -5.84
N LEU A 18 -11.19 5.80 -5.19
CA LEU A 18 -12.42 5.13 -4.77
C LEU A 18 -13.21 5.93 -3.72
N GLN A 19 -12.55 6.70 -2.86
CA GLN A 19 -13.23 7.61 -1.94
C GLN A 19 -13.81 8.84 -2.64
N GLU A 20 -13.13 9.37 -3.66
CA GLU A 20 -13.67 10.46 -4.50
C GLU A 20 -14.91 10.00 -5.27
N GLN A 21 -15.03 8.70 -5.58
CA GLN A 21 -16.23 8.07 -6.12
C GLN A 21 -17.33 7.82 -5.06
N GLY A 22 -17.17 8.29 -3.82
CA GLY A 22 -18.18 8.23 -2.77
C GLY A 22 -18.13 6.98 -1.87
N LYS A 23 -17.14 6.09 -2.01
CA LYS A 23 -17.02 4.92 -1.15
C LYS A 23 -16.49 5.25 0.24
N SER A 24 -16.91 4.49 1.25
CA SER A 24 -16.43 4.67 2.62
C SER A 24 -14.91 4.40 2.72
N LEU A 25 -14.24 5.03 3.71
CA LEU A 25 -12.79 4.90 3.89
C LEU A 25 -12.32 3.44 3.98
N HIS A 26 -13.03 2.61 4.74
CA HIS A 26 -12.67 1.20 4.90
C HIS A 26 -12.90 0.42 3.61
N GLU A 27 -14.03 0.63 2.94
CA GLU A 27 -14.39 -0.08 1.71
C GLU A 27 -13.42 0.27 0.56
N ALA A 28 -13.13 1.55 0.35
CA ALA A 28 -12.19 2.04 -0.64
C ALA A 28 -10.78 1.47 -0.42
N THR A 29 -10.32 1.46 0.82
CA THR A 29 -9.00 0.92 1.18
C THR A 29 -8.91 -0.59 0.92
N LEU A 30 -9.94 -1.35 1.32
CA LEU A 30 -9.99 -2.80 1.10
C LEU A 30 -10.01 -3.16 -0.39
N MET A 31 -10.79 -2.44 -1.19
CA MET A 31 -10.80 -2.64 -2.64
C MET A 31 -9.46 -2.31 -3.28
N ALA A 32 -8.86 -1.17 -2.94
CA ALA A 32 -7.55 -0.79 -3.45
C ALA A 32 -6.48 -1.85 -3.10
N ALA A 33 -6.45 -2.31 -1.85
CA ALA A 33 -5.53 -3.35 -1.40
C ALA A 33 -5.72 -4.66 -2.18
N ARG A 34 -6.97 -5.13 -2.36
CA ARG A 34 -7.26 -6.36 -3.12
C ARG A 34 -6.85 -6.26 -4.59
N GLN A 35 -7.11 -5.14 -5.24
CA GLN A 35 -6.78 -4.95 -6.66
C GLN A 35 -5.26 -4.95 -6.88
N ARG A 36 -4.49 -4.45 -5.91
CA ARG A 36 -3.03 -4.39 -6.01
C ARG A 36 -2.32 -5.63 -5.49
N LEU A 37 -2.98 -6.48 -4.69
CA LEU A 37 -2.37 -7.67 -4.11
C LEU A 37 -1.76 -8.59 -5.18
N ARG A 38 -2.52 -8.91 -6.25
CA ARG A 38 -2.01 -9.78 -7.33
C ARG A 38 -0.83 -9.13 -8.07
N PRO A 39 -0.91 -7.88 -8.56
CA PRO A 39 0.25 -7.19 -9.17
C PRO A 39 1.49 -7.07 -8.27
N ILE A 40 1.30 -6.75 -6.99
CA ILE A 40 2.41 -6.59 -6.03
C ILE A 40 3.11 -7.94 -5.84
N LEU A 41 2.36 -9.01 -5.61
CA LEU A 41 2.95 -10.35 -5.46
C LEU A 41 3.65 -10.79 -6.74
N MET A 42 3.04 -10.59 -7.91
CA MET A 42 3.63 -10.95 -9.20
C MET A 42 5.00 -10.30 -9.41
N THR A 43 5.08 -8.98 -9.21
CA THR A 43 6.33 -8.23 -9.42
C THR A 43 7.39 -8.56 -8.37
N SER A 44 6.98 -8.69 -7.10
CA SER A 44 7.89 -9.01 -5.99
C SER A 44 8.49 -10.40 -6.16
N LEU A 45 7.67 -11.39 -6.51
CA LEU A 45 8.13 -12.78 -6.72
C LEU A 45 9.01 -12.89 -7.96
N ALA A 46 8.62 -12.28 -9.08
CA ALA A 46 9.43 -12.27 -10.29
C ALA A 46 10.82 -11.67 -10.02
N PHE A 47 10.87 -10.57 -9.27
CA PHE A 47 12.13 -9.94 -8.91
C PHE A 47 12.96 -10.81 -7.94
N MET A 48 12.34 -11.39 -6.90
CA MET A 48 13.01 -12.30 -5.97
C MET A 48 13.62 -13.51 -6.69
N PHE A 49 12.89 -14.15 -7.61
CA PHE A 49 13.43 -15.25 -8.41
C PHE A 49 14.51 -14.78 -9.38
N GLY A 50 14.41 -13.57 -9.93
CA GLY A 50 15.44 -13.01 -10.81
C GLY A 50 16.77 -12.73 -10.11
N VAL A 51 16.75 -12.36 -8.83
CA VAL A 51 17.97 -12.12 -8.03
C VAL A 51 18.46 -13.37 -7.28
N LEU A 52 17.67 -14.44 -7.25
CA LEU A 52 18.01 -15.68 -6.56
C LEU A 52 19.36 -16.27 -7.04
N PRO A 53 19.67 -16.32 -8.35
CA PRO A 53 20.97 -16.81 -8.82
C PRO A 53 22.16 -15.97 -8.31
N LEU A 54 21.99 -14.65 -8.14
CA LEU A 54 23.03 -13.78 -7.61
C LEU A 54 23.33 -14.11 -6.14
N ALA A 55 22.27 -14.40 -5.37
CA ALA A 55 22.36 -14.73 -3.96
C ALA A 55 23.03 -16.08 -3.69
N ILE A 56 22.99 -17.01 -4.64
CA ILE A 56 23.64 -18.34 -4.54
C ILE A 56 24.89 -18.47 -5.43
N SER A 57 25.31 -17.40 -6.11
CA SER A 57 26.41 -17.47 -7.08
C SER A 57 27.75 -17.78 -6.39
N SER A 58 28.52 -18.69 -6.99
CA SER A 58 29.88 -19.04 -6.58
C SER A 58 30.90 -18.56 -7.62
N GLY A 59 32.18 -18.46 -7.22
CA GLY A 59 33.29 -18.05 -8.09
C GLY A 59 33.83 -16.64 -7.83
N ALA A 60 34.61 -16.09 -8.77
CA ALA A 60 35.24 -14.79 -8.62
C ALA A 60 34.19 -13.67 -8.49
N GLY A 61 34.32 -12.83 -7.46
CA GLY A 61 33.35 -11.77 -7.15
C GLY A 61 32.03 -12.26 -6.54
N SER A 62 31.93 -13.53 -6.14
CA SER A 62 30.75 -14.10 -5.47
C SER A 62 30.36 -13.35 -4.21
N ALA A 63 31.33 -12.94 -3.38
CA ALA A 63 31.07 -12.17 -2.16
C ALA A 63 30.24 -10.89 -2.44
N GLY A 64 30.56 -10.15 -3.51
CA GLY A 64 29.80 -8.95 -3.89
C GLY A 64 28.41 -9.28 -4.42
N ARG A 65 28.29 -10.31 -5.26
CA ARG A 65 27.00 -10.74 -5.83
C ARG A 65 26.06 -11.29 -4.75
N GLN A 66 26.58 -12.06 -3.81
CA GLN A 66 25.83 -12.59 -2.69
C GLN A 66 25.39 -11.49 -1.74
N ALA A 67 26.26 -10.52 -1.43
CA ALA A 67 25.92 -9.38 -0.58
C ALA A 67 24.76 -8.56 -1.17
N ILE A 68 24.80 -8.28 -2.47
CA ILE A 68 23.70 -7.62 -3.18
C ILE A 68 22.47 -8.52 -3.21
N GLY A 69 22.62 -9.79 -3.60
CA GLY A 69 21.52 -10.74 -3.76
C GLY A 69 20.72 -10.96 -2.48
N THR A 70 21.40 -11.26 -1.36
CA THR A 70 20.76 -11.46 -0.06
C THR A 70 20.15 -10.18 0.50
N GLY A 71 20.84 -9.04 0.39
CA GLY A 71 20.29 -7.75 0.82
C GLY A 71 19.02 -7.37 0.07
N VAL A 72 19.00 -7.60 -1.24
CA VAL A 72 17.85 -7.30 -2.10
C VAL A 72 16.71 -8.29 -1.88
N LEU A 73 16.98 -9.59 -1.72
CA LEU A 73 15.97 -10.62 -1.40
C LEU A 73 15.27 -10.32 -0.08
N GLY A 74 16.04 -10.13 0.99
CA GLY A 74 15.50 -9.84 2.32
C GLY A 74 14.74 -8.51 2.34
N GLY A 75 15.28 -7.49 1.67
CA GLY A 75 14.64 -6.19 1.53
C GLY A 75 13.32 -6.25 0.77
N MET A 76 13.26 -6.99 -0.34
CA MET A 76 12.04 -7.17 -1.12
C MET A 76 11.00 -7.95 -0.33
N PHE A 77 11.37 -9.09 0.26
CA PHE A 77 10.48 -9.92 1.05
C PHE A 77 9.85 -9.13 2.20
N SER A 78 10.68 -8.42 2.96
CA SER A 78 10.24 -7.59 4.09
C SER A 78 9.36 -6.43 3.61
N ALA A 79 9.73 -5.74 2.52
CA ALA A 79 8.96 -4.63 1.98
C ALA A 79 7.60 -5.08 1.43
N THR A 80 7.50 -6.26 0.82
CA THR A 80 6.24 -6.78 0.30
C THR A 80 5.30 -7.18 1.44
N LEU A 81 5.80 -7.93 2.43
CA LEU A 81 5.02 -8.28 3.62
C LEU A 81 4.55 -7.03 4.36
N LEU A 82 5.48 -6.18 4.77
CA LEU A 82 5.15 -4.97 5.52
C LEU A 82 4.29 -4.03 4.66
N GLY A 83 4.60 -3.84 3.39
CA GLY A 83 3.86 -2.94 2.51
C GLY A 83 2.39 -3.33 2.32
N ILE A 84 2.09 -4.63 2.17
CA ILE A 84 0.71 -5.11 2.00
C ILE A 84 -0.16 -4.79 3.23
N PHE A 85 0.40 -4.85 4.44
CA PHE A 85 -0.36 -4.61 5.68
C PHE A 85 -0.27 -3.16 6.17
N LEU A 86 0.93 -2.59 6.22
CA LEU A 86 1.17 -1.27 6.78
C LEU A 86 0.63 -0.16 5.87
N VAL A 87 0.68 -0.29 4.54
CA VAL A 87 0.21 0.80 3.65
C VAL A 87 -1.30 1.04 3.80
N PRO A 88 -2.18 0.02 3.73
CA PRO A 88 -3.60 0.20 3.99
C PRO A 88 -3.90 0.73 5.40
N LEU A 89 -3.19 0.20 6.42
CA LEU A 89 -3.35 0.62 7.81
C LEU A 89 -3.00 2.10 7.99
N PHE A 90 -1.83 2.52 7.49
CA PHE A 90 -1.41 3.91 7.58
C PHE A 90 -2.33 4.83 6.80
N PHE A 91 -2.83 4.41 5.64
CA PHE A 91 -3.81 5.22 4.89
C PHE A 91 -5.07 5.49 5.72
N VAL A 92 -5.66 4.46 6.34
CA VAL A 92 -6.85 4.62 7.19
C VAL A 92 -6.54 5.48 8.40
N GLU A 93 -5.42 5.26 9.09
CA GLU A 93 -5.09 6.00 10.30
C GLU A 93 -4.81 7.48 10.01
N VAL A 94 -4.06 7.78 8.95
CA VAL A 94 -3.81 9.14 8.48
C VAL A 94 -5.14 9.80 8.12
N ARG A 95 -5.97 9.16 7.28
CA ARG A 95 -7.26 9.74 6.89
C ARG A 95 -8.20 9.96 8.07
N ARG A 96 -8.22 9.04 9.05
CA ARG A 96 -9.02 9.19 10.27
C ARG A 96 -8.59 10.39 11.10
N ARG A 97 -7.28 10.61 11.28
CA ARG A 97 -6.75 11.74 12.06
C ARG A 97 -6.97 13.09 11.37
N PHE A 98 -6.74 13.16 10.07
CA PHE A 98 -6.88 14.41 9.32
C PHE A 98 -8.34 14.75 8.97
N SER A 99 -9.23 13.76 8.76
CA SER A 99 -10.65 14.04 8.47
C SER A 99 -11.41 14.51 9.72
N ARG A 100 -10.95 14.15 10.92
CA ARG A 100 -11.54 14.61 12.19
C ARG A 100 -11.29 16.10 12.45
N ALA A 101 -10.28 16.69 11.81
CA ALA A 101 -10.04 18.13 11.85
C ALA A 101 -11.03 18.94 11.00
N SER A 102 -11.80 18.30 10.11
CA SER A 102 -12.73 18.96 9.18
C SER A 102 -14.22 18.73 9.51
N HIS A 103 -14.54 18.12 10.65
CA HIS A 103 -15.92 17.86 11.11
C HIS A 103 -16.32 18.72 12.32
N SER A 104 -15.98 20.02 12.28
CA SER A 104 -16.50 21.05 13.18
C SER A 104 -17.49 22.00 12.48
N ALA A 105 -18.20 21.55 11.44
CA ALA A 105 -19.29 22.31 10.85
C ALA A 105 -20.63 21.80 11.41
N PRO A 106 -21.49 22.67 11.97
CA PRO A 106 -22.64 22.29 12.77
C PRO A 106 -23.73 21.63 11.92
N ALA A 107 -24.41 20.65 12.51
CA ALA A 107 -25.60 20.04 11.97
C ALA A 107 -26.68 21.10 11.74
N VAL A 108 -27.08 21.30 10.48
CA VAL A 108 -28.29 22.06 10.16
C VAL A 108 -29.49 21.20 10.58
N PRO A 109 -30.39 21.68 11.44
CA PRO A 109 -31.57 20.92 11.86
C PRO A 109 -32.47 20.67 10.64
N SER A 110 -32.94 19.44 10.49
CA SER A 110 -34.02 19.12 9.57
C SER A 110 -35.30 19.81 10.05
N THR A 111 -35.68 20.89 9.37
CA THR A 111 -37.05 21.44 9.47
C THR A 111 -38.00 20.43 8.83
N SER A 112 -38.60 19.59 9.68
CA SER A 112 -39.89 18.99 9.42
C SER A 112 -40.94 20.10 9.57
N ALA A 113 -41.42 20.62 8.45
CA ALA A 113 -42.63 21.44 8.40
C ALA A 113 -43.58 20.79 7.40
N GLY A 114 -44.29 19.76 7.87
CA GLY A 114 -45.67 19.56 7.46
C GLY A 114 -46.53 20.18 8.56
N GLU A 115 -47.33 21.17 8.20
CA GLU A 115 -48.60 21.51 8.89
C GLU A 115 -49.35 22.57 8.06
N ALA A 116 -50.57 22.17 7.66
CA ALA A 116 -51.76 22.94 7.26
C ALA A 116 -51.70 23.91 6.07
#